data_AF-A0A973XA36-F1
#
_entry.id   AF-A0A973XA36-F1
#
_cell.length_a   1.000
_cell.length_b   1.000
_cell.length_c   1.000
_cell.angle_alpha   90.00
_cell.angle_beta   90.00
_cell.angle_gamma   90.00
#
_symmetry.space_group_name_H-M   'P 1'
#
loop_
_entity.id
_entity.type
_entity.pdbx_description
1 polymer ?
#
loop_
_entity_poly.entity_id
_entity_poly.type
_entity_poly.pdbx_seq_one_letter_code
_entity_poly.pdbx_strand_id
1 'polypeptide(L)'
;MVSNPDWRNTATGFAQMTRQWLIMPDGDSLMKLAIFMDAHAVCGDAHLLEDVEGGLSTLATNNDAMLNRFASAIDAFGTGTGWWNRLLGLGDKDNQLNIKKEGIFPLVHGVRSLALAKRVTETGTTARIAALVAQEALTPEMGADLTDSLYFFMGLKLKAGLAELDTGRAVTGAIDVEKLSSLDRDLLKDTLGVVKRFKALLRQRFHLEAA
;
A
#
# COMPACT_ATOMS: atom_id res chain seq x y z
N MET A 1 9.32 2.42 16.88
CA MET A 1 8.24 3.42 17.06
C MET A 1 8.30 4.12 18.41
N VAL A 2 8.67 3.49 19.53
CA VAL A 2 8.92 4.23 20.80
C VAL A 2 10.42 4.49 21.05
N SER A 3 11.28 3.57 20.61
CA SER A 3 12.74 3.68 20.71
C SER A 3 13.39 4.56 19.63
N ASN A 4 12.62 4.96 18.60
CA ASN A 4 13.13 5.84 17.55
C ASN A 4 12.77 7.29 17.92
N PRO A 5 13.77 8.17 18.16
CA PRO A 5 13.54 9.58 18.49
C PRO A 5 12.66 10.34 17.48
N ASP A 6 12.71 9.98 16.20
CA ASP A 6 11.94 10.63 15.14
C ASP A 6 10.42 10.46 15.31
N TRP A 7 10.00 9.44 16.06
CA TRP A 7 8.58 9.13 16.35
C TRP A 7 8.16 9.53 17.77
N ARG A 8 8.92 10.41 18.42
CA ARG A 8 8.58 11.01 19.72
C ARG A 8 8.51 12.52 19.55
N ASN A 9 7.30 13.04 19.41
CA ASN A 9 7.11 14.47 19.20
C ASN A 9 5.84 14.97 19.87
N THR A 10 5.72 16.29 19.99
CA THR A 10 4.47 16.97 20.35
C THR A 10 3.48 16.89 19.18
N ALA A 11 2.18 17.08 19.45
CA ALA A 11 1.17 17.17 18.39
C ALA A 11 1.51 18.27 17.37
N THR A 12 1.96 19.45 17.84
CA THR A 12 2.41 20.54 16.96
C THR A 12 3.60 20.13 16.10
N GLY A 13 4.58 19.42 16.68
CA GLY A 13 5.74 18.92 15.95
C GLY A 13 5.35 17.89 14.88
N PHE A 14 4.46 16.95 15.20
CA PHE A 14 3.92 16.02 14.21
C PHE A 14 3.14 16.75 13.11
N ALA A 15 2.32 17.75 13.45
CA ALA A 15 1.61 18.56 12.46
C ALA A 15 2.54 19.35 11.54
N GLN A 16 3.73 19.74 11.98
CA GLN A 16 4.73 20.35 11.12
C GLN A 16 5.39 19.30 10.20
N MET A 17 5.76 18.14 10.75
CA MET A 17 6.40 17.06 10.02
C MET A 17 5.50 16.49 8.91
N THR A 18 4.23 16.22 9.19
CA THR A 18 3.29 15.68 8.20
C THR A 18 3.04 16.66 7.05
N ARG A 19 2.94 17.96 7.35
CA ARG A 19 2.88 19.01 6.32
C ARG A 19 4.15 19.04 5.48
N GLN A 20 5.31 18.95 6.12
CA GLN A 20 6.59 18.94 5.40
C GLN A 20 6.70 17.74 4.46
N TRP A 21 6.34 16.54 4.92
CA TRP A 21 6.36 15.34 4.08
C TRP A 21 5.42 15.44 2.89
N LEU A 22 4.28 16.11 3.06
CA LEU A 22 3.32 16.34 1.98
C LEU A 22 3.79 17.41 0.97
N ILE A 23 4.44 18.49 1.44
CA ILE A 23 4.88 19.64 0.62
C ILE A 23 6.22 19.37 -0.09
N MET A 24 7.15 18.66 0.57
CA MET A 24 8.48 18.32 0.04
C MET A 24 8.75 16.81 0.10
N PRO A 25 7.99 15.98 -0.63
CA PRO A 25 8.17 14.55 -0.65
C PRO A 25 9.39 14.16 -1.48
N ASP A 26 10.31 13.49 -0.81
CA ASP A 26 11.14 12.45 -1.37
C ASP A 26 10.53 11.07 -1.03
N GLY A 27 11.17 9.99 -1.48
CA GLY A 27 10.69 8.63 -1.19
C GLY A 27 10.58 8.32 0.31
N ASP A 28 11.47 8.87 1.14
CA ASP A 28 11.46 8.67 2.59
C ASP A 28 10.29 9.41 3.25
N SER A 29 10.04 10.64 2.82
CA SER A 29 8.93 11.48 3.28
C SER A 29 7.58 10.87 2.93
N LEU A 30 7.40 10.34 1.71
CA LEU A 30 6.17 9.64 1.31
C LEU A 30 5.95 8.39 2.17
N MET A 31 7.02 7.64 2.47
CA MET A 31 6.95 6.47 3.34
C MET A 31 6.59 6.87 4.77
N LYS A 32 7.23 7.90 5.33
CA LYS A 32 6.92 8.42 6.68
C LYS A 32 5.47 8.91 6.77
N LEU A 33 5.00 9.63 5.74
CA LEU A 33 3.61 10.06 5.65
C LEU A 33 2.65 8.88 5.59
N ALA A 34 2.94 7.87 4.78
CA ALA A 34 2.14 6.65 4.70
C ALA A 34 2.09 5.88 6.02
N ILE A 35 3.20 5.84 6.77
CA ILE A 35 3.26 5.26 8.12
C ILE A 35 2.39 6.08 9.09
N PHE A 36 2.52 7.40 9.07
CA PHE A 36 1.76 8.28 9.95
C PHE A 36 0.26 8.21 9.69
N MET A 37 -0.15 8.12 8.42
CA MET A 37 -1.55 7.94 8.02
C MET A 37 -2.21 6.65 8.53
N ASP A 38 -1.42 5.68 8.98
CA ASP A 38 -1.91 4.45 9.59
C ASP A 38 -1.75 4.47 11.11
N ALA A 39 -1.42 5.63 11.70
CA ALA A 39 -1.35 5.79 13.14
C ALA A 39 -2.72 5.60 13.77
N HIS A 40 -2.72 5.13 15.02
CA HIS A 40 -3.93 4.97 15.81
C HIS A 40 -3.60 5.25 17.28
N ALA A 41 -4.48 5.97 17.96
CA ALA A 41 -4.33 6.27 19.38
C ALA A 41 -4.58 5.00 20.20
N VAL A 42 -3.53 4.49 20.86
CA VAL A 42 -3.62 3.31 21.74
C VAL A 42 -3.88 3.72 23.20
N CYS A 43 -3.33 4.86 23.62
CA CYS A 43 -3.52 5.42 24.96
C CYS A 43 -3.30 6.94 24.98
N GLY A 44 -3.79 7.60 26.04
CA GLY A 44 -3.71 9.05 26.19
C GLY A 44 -4.89 9.76 25.54
N ASP A 45 -4.70 11.04 25.23
CA ASP A 45 -5.71 11.88 24.58
C ASP A 45 -5.70 11.64 23.05
N ALA A 46 -6.73 11.00 22.54
CA ALA A 46 -6.86 10.68 21.11
C ALA A 46 -7.00 11.93 20.23
N HIS A 47 -7.53 13.03 20.76
CA HIS A 47 -7.72 14.27 20.00
C HIS A 47 -6.40 14.84 19.47
N LEU A 48 -5.27 14.56 20.14
CA LEU A 48 -3.95 14.98 19.68
C LEU A 48 -3.59 14.39 18.31
N LEU A 49 -4.01 13.15 18.03
CA LEU A 49 -3.81 12.52 16.72
C LEU A 49 -4.85 13.04 15.73
N GLU A 50 -6.12 13.10 16.14
CA GLU A 50 -7.25 13.54 15.31
C GLU A 50 -7.02 14.96 14.76
N ASP A 51 -6.51 15.88 15.58
CA ASP A 51 -6.18 17.26 15.16
C ASP A 51 -5.09 17.29 14.07
N VAL A 52 -4.07 16.44 14.20
CA VAL A 52 -2.97 16.35 13.23
C VAL A 52 -3.48 15.75 11.92
N GLU A 53 -4.28 14.69 11.99
CA GLU A 53 -4.89 14.03 10.84
C GLU A 53 -5.88 14.94 10.12
N GLY A 54 -6.71 15.69 10.86
CA GLY A 54 -7.64 16.67 10.31
C GLY A 54 -6.93 17.80 9.58
N GLY A 55 -5.82 18.30 10.16
CA GLY A 55 -4.97 19.29 9.51
C GLY A 55 -4.31 18.78 8.22
N LEU A 56 -3.81 17.53 8.24
CA LEU A 56 -3.21 16.88 7.07
C LEU A 56 -4.25 16.64 5.96
N SER A 57 -5.41 16.09 6.30
CA SER A 57 -6.51 15.81 5.38
C SER A 57 -7.00 17.09 4.70
N THR A 58 -7.14 18.18 5.46
CA THR A 58 -7.49 19.50 4.92
C THR A 58 -6.44 20.00 3.93
N LEU A 59 -5.15 19.88 4.26
CA LEU A 59 -4.08 20.34 3.37
C LEU A 59 -4.01 19.51 2.07
N ALA A 60 -4.08 18.19 2.18
CA ALA A 60 -4.01 17.28 1.04
C ALA A 60 -5.19 17.48 0.09
N THR A 61 -6.41 17.56 0.61
CA THR A 61 -7.62 17.65 -0.24
C THR A 61 -7.86 19.02 -0.88
N ASN A 62 -7.11 20.06 -0.47
CA ASN A 62 -7.15 21.37 -1.11
C ASN A 62 -6.07 21.55 -2.19
N ASN A 63 -5.26 20.53 -2.47
CA ASN A 63 -4.18 20.59 -3.46
C ASN A 63 -4.01 19.25 -4.19
N ASP A 64 -4.59 19.17 -5.39
CA ASP A 64 -4.53 17.97 -6.23
C ASP A 64 -3.09 17.53 -6.53
N ALA A 65 -2.14 18.46 -6.69
CA ALA A 65 -0.74 18.10 -6.94
C ALA A 65 -0.12 17.34 -5.75
N MET A 66 -0.52 17.65 -4.51
CA MET A 66 -0.07 16.93 -3.32
C MET A 66 -0.62 15.50 -3.29
N LEU A 67 -1.91 15.33 -3.58
CA LEU A 67 -2.55 14.02 -3.67
C LEU A 67 -1.94 13.17 -4.78
N ASN A 68 -1.74 13.75 -5.96
CA ASN A 68 -1.14 13.06 -7.11
C ASN A 68 0.27 12.58 -6.78
N ARG A 69 1.07 13.42 -6.12
CA ARG A 69 2.43 13.07 -5.72
C ARG A 69 2.48 12.03 -4.60
N PHE A 70 1.50 12.00 -3.71
CA PHE A 70 1.38 10.91 -2.74
C PHE A 70 1.00 9.60 -3.43
N ALA A 71 0.05 9.64 -4.36
CA ALA A 71 -0.40 8.49 -5.12
C ALA A 71 0.68 7.92 -6.06
N SER A 72 1.58 8.75 -6.60
CA SER A 72 2.60 8.32 -7.58
C SER A 72 3.56 7.24 -7.04
N ALA A 73 3.69 7.12 -5.71
CA ALA A 73 4.49 6.06 -5.11
C ALA A 73 4.01 4.64 -5.49
N ILE A 74 2.77 4.43 -5.95
CA ILE A 74 2.32 3.13 -6.50
C ILE A 74 3.18 2.64 -7.67
N ASP A 75 3.93 3.55 -8.33
CA ASP A 75 4.83 3.27 -9.44
C ASP A 75 6.30 3.12 -9.03
N ALA A 76 6.60 3.23 -7.73
CA ALA A 76 7.94 2.97 -7.20
C ALA A 76 8.43 1.53 -7.50
N PHE A 77 7.50 0.59 -7.71
CA PHE A 77 7.78 -0.81 -8.02
C PHE A 77 6.86 -1.33 -9.15
N GLY A 78 7.37 -2.26 -9.97
CA GLY A 78 6.55 -3.03 -10.93
C GLY A 78 6.40 -2.44 -12.35
N THR A 79 7.48 -2.01 -13.00
CA THR A 79 7.49 -1.57 -14.42
C THR A 79 7.98 -2.62 -15.41
N GLY A 80 8.46 -3.79 -14.96
CA GLY A 80 9.01 -4.80 -15.86
C GLY A 80 7.98 -5.80 -16.39
N THR A 81 7.74 -5.80 -17.70
CA THR A 81 7.12 -6.92 -18.45
C THR A 81 7.80 -8.28 -18.18
N GLY A 82 9.04 -8.27 -17.68
CA GLY A 82 9.83 -9.47 -17.42
C GLY A 82 9.29 -10.41 -16.35
N TRP A 83 8.52 -9.96 -15.35
CA TRP A 83 7.99 -10.88 -14.33
C TRP A 83 6.77 -11.66 -14.81
N TRP A 84 5.92 -11.07 -15.67
CA TRP A 84 4.81 -11.78 -16.33
C TRP A 84 5.34 -12.93 -17.20
N ASN A 85 6.46 -12.71 -17.90
CA ASN A 85 7.14 -13.76 -18.65
C ASN A 85 7.71 -14.85 -17.71
N ARG A 86 8.28 -14.49 -16.55
CA ARG A 86 8.74 -15.45 -15.52
C ARG A 86 7.60 -16.28 -14.92
N LEU A 87 6.44 -15.66 -14.64
CA LEU A 87 5.24 -16.36 -14.16
C LEU A 87 4.70 -17.37 -15.19
N LEU A 88 4.87 -17.09 -16.48
CA LEU A 88 4.55 -18.01 -17.58
C LEU A 88 5.64 -19.08 -17.82
N GLY A 89 6.72 -19.12 -17.03
CA GLY A 89 7.85 -20.04 -17.21
C GLY A 89 8.77 -19.69 -18.39
N LEU A 90 8.74 -18.45 -18.88
CA LEU A 90 9.49 -17.97 -20.05
C LEU A 90 10.75 -17.14 -19.69
N GLY A 91 11.23 -17.18 -18.44
CA GLY A 91 12.36 -16.34 -17.96
C GLY A 91 13.39 -17.09 -17.10
N ASP A 92 14.51 -16.41 -16.81
CA ASP A 92 15.70 -16.97 -16.15
C ASP A 92 15.47 -17.42 -14.68
N LYS A 93 16.34 -18.33 -14.19
CA LYS A 93 16.15 -19.21 -13.01
C LYS A 93 16.02 -18.55 -11.62
N ASP A 94 16.24 -17.24 -11.49
CA ASP A 94 15.99 -16.52 -10.22
C ASP A 94 14.51 -16.11 -10.14
N ASN A 95 13.64 -17.09 -9.84
CA ASN A 95 12.19 -16.97 -9.89
C ASN A 95 11.54 -16.53 -8.56
N GLN A 96 12.26 -15.74 -7.76
CA GLN A 96 11.77 -15.22 -6.47
C GLN A 96 10.89 -13.98 -6.68
N LEU A 97 9.59 -14.12 -6.44
CA LEU A 97 8.64 -13.01 -6.51
C LEU A 97 8.61 -12.24 -5.18
N ASN A 98 8.87 -10.94 -5.24
CA ASN A 98 8.64 -10.04 -4.12
C ASN A 98 7.18 -9.56 -4.10
N ILE A 99 6.30 -10.35 -3.50
CA ILE A 99 4.86 -10.04 -3.47
C ILE A 99 4.52 -8.74 -2.75
N LYS A 100 5.41 -8.30 -1.83
CA LYS A 100 5.25 -7.00 -1.18
C LYS A 100 5.37 -5.88 -2.21
N LYS A 101 6.38 -5.92 -3.07
CA LYS A 101 6.63 -4.88 -4.09
C LYS A 101 5.61 -4.93 -5.23
N GLU A 102 5.31 -6.12 -5.73
CA GLU A 102 4.48 -6.28 -6.94
C GLU A 102 2.96 -6.23 -6.65
N GLY A 103 2.53 -6.63 -5.45
CA GLY A 103 1.11 -6.76 -5.11
C GLY A 103 0.68 -5.91 -3.92
N ILE A 104 1.18 -6.23 -2.73
CA ILE A 104 0.68 -5.66 -1.47
C ILE A 104 0.89 -4.14 -1.41
N PHE A 105 2.09 -3.66 -1.73
CA PHE A 105 2.42 -2.25 -1.63
C PHE A 105 1.56 -1.36 -2.55
N PRO A 106 1.48 -1.58 -3.88
CA PRO A 106 0.64 -0.75 -4.74
C PRO A 106 -0.85 -0.85 -4.39
N LEU A 107 -1.33 -2.01 -3.91
CA LEU A 107 -2.69 -2.18 -3.42
C LEU A 107 -2.94 -1.32 -2.17
N VAL A 108 -2.16 -1.54 -1.10
CA VAL A 108 -2.34 -0.87 0.19
C VAL A 108 -2.13 0.64 0.04
N HIS A 109 -1.08 1.06 -0.65
CA HIS A 109 -0.77 2.47 -0.86
C HIS A 109 -1.77 3.16 -1.78
N GLY A 110 -2.24 2.46 -2.82
CA GLY A 110 -3.30 2.96 -3.68
C GLY A 110 -4.62 3.19 -2.95
N VAL A 111 -5.03 2.23 -2.11
CA VAL A 111 -6.20 2.38 -1.23
C VAL A 111 -6.01 3.53 -0.25
N ARG A 112 -4.83 3.66 0.37
CA ARG A 112 -4.49 4.78 1.27
C ARG A 112 -4.61 6.13 0.56
N SER A 113 -4.16 6.21 -0.69
CA SER A 113 -4.22 7.44 -1.50
C SER A 113 -5.67 7.83 -1.81
N LEU A 114 -6.53 6.86 -2.16
CA LEU A 114 -7.97 7.11 -2.33
C LEU A 114 -8.65 7.51 -1.02
N ALA A 115 -8.30 6.85 0.08
CA ALA A 115 -8.81 7.17 1.41
C ALA A 115 -8.48 8.62 1.80
N LEU A 116 -7.25 9.07 1.57
CA LEU A 116 -6.85 10.47 1.79
C LEU A 116 -7.69 11.44 0.95
N ALA A 117 -7.81 11.17 -0.35
CA ALA A 117 -8.57 12.00 -1.28
C ALA A 117 -10.07 12.08 -0.94
N LYS A 118 -10.60 11.03 -0.29
CA LYS A 118 -12.00 10.93 0.15
C LYS A 118 -12.21 11.18 1.64
N ARG A 119 -11.18 11.63 2.36
CA ARG A 119 -11.21 11.92 3.80
C ARG A 119 -11.75 10.75 4.64
N VAL A 120 -11.41 9.52 4.24
CA VAL A 120 -11.71 8.31 5.00
C VAL A 120 -10.73 8.21 6.16
N THR A 121 -11.26 8.06 7.38
CA THR A 121 -10.49 8.01 8.63
C THR A 121 -10.06 6.60 9.04
N GLU A 122 -10.61 5.57 8.39
CA GLU A 122 -10.19 4.19 8.63
C GLU A 122 -8.70 3.99 8.35
N THR A 123 -8.03 3.20 9.19
CA THR A 123 -6.58 2.91 9.06
C THR A 123 -6.33 1.57 8.37
N GLY A 124 -7.18 0.58 8.62
CA GLY A 124 -7.10 -0.74 8.00
C GLY A 124 -7.44 -0.71 6.51
N THR A 125 -6.66 -1.41 5.68
CA THR A 125 -6.88 -1.40 4.22
C THR A 125 -8.27 -1.92 3.82
N THR A 126 -8.76 -2.98 4.44
CA THR A 126 -10.09 -3.55 4.14
C THR A 126 -11.22 -2.62 4.62
N ALA A 127 -11.06 -1.99 5.79
CA ALA A 127 -11.99 -0.98 6.29
C ALA A 127 -12.03 0.25 5.37
N ARG A 128 -10.87 0.72 4.88
CA ARG A 128 -10.77 1.78 3.86
C ARG A 128 -11.48 1.40 2.57
N ILE A 129 -11.29 0.17 2.08
CA ILE A 129 -11.98 -0.32 0.87
C ILE A 129 -13.50 -0.27 1.09
N ALA A 130 -14.01 -0.78 2.21
CA ALA A 130 -15.43 -0.76 2.52
C ALA A 130 -16.00 0.67 2.58
N ALA A 131 -15.29 1.59 3.25
CA ALA A 131 -15.67 2.99 3.31
C ALA A 131 -15.65 3.67 1.93
N LEU A 132 -14.66 3.35 1.08
CA LEU A 132 -14.57 3.87 -0.28
C LEU A 132 -15.70 3.34 -1.18
N VAL A 133 -16.12 2.08 -1.01
CA VAL A 133 -17.29 1.53 -1.70
C VAL A 133 -18.57 2.22 -1.22
N ALA A 134 -18.73 2.41 0.09
CA ALA A 134 -19.90 3.10 0.66
C ALA A 134 -20.02 4.56 0.19
N GLN A 135 -18.90 5.21 -0.13
CA GLN A 135 -18.87 6.57 -0.71
C GLN A 135 -18.87 6.58 -2.25
N GLU A 136 -19.12 5.44 -2.90
CA GLU A 136 -19.13 5.29 -4.37
C GLU A 136 -17.80 5.70 -5.04
N ALA A 137 -16.71 5.74 -4.27
CA ALA A 137 -15.38 6.05 -4.76
C ALA A 137 -14.69 4.84 -5.42
N LEU A 138 -15.18 3.63 -5.11
CA LEU A 138 -14.87 2.35 -5.73
C LEU A 138 -16.17 1.60 -6.01
N THR A 139 -16.20 0.77 -7.06
CA THR A 139 -17.34 -0.13 -7.28
C THR A 139 -17.29 -1.29 -6.26
N PRO A 140 -18.43 -1.89 -5.91
CA PRO A 140 -18.46 -3.05 -5.03
C PRO A 140 -17.58 -4.21 -5.53
N GLU A 141 -17.56 -4.45 -6.84
CA GLU A 141 -16.77 -5.50 -7.48
C GLU A 141 -15.27 -5.25 -7.31
N MET A 142 -14.81 -4.02 -7.58
CA MET A 142 -13.41 -3.65 -7.36
C MET A 142 -13.03 -3.74 -5.88
N GLY A 143 -13.95 -3.38 -4.98
CA GLY A 143 -13.73 -3.50 -3.54
C GLY A 143 -13.56 -4.95 -3.07
N ALA A 144 -14.40 -5.86 -3.56
CA ALA A 144 -14.27 -7.30 -3.31
C ALA A 144 -12.95 -7.85 -3.88
N ASP A 145 -12.66 -7.58 -5.15
CA ASP A 145 -11.44 -8.00 -5.85
C ASP A 145 -10.17 -7.58 -5.07
N LEU A 146 -10.12 -6.33 -4.59
CA LEU A 146 -8.99 -5.80 -3.82
C LEU A 146 -8.86 -6.45 -2.44
N THR A 147 -9.99 -6.70 -1.77
CA THR A 147 -10.00 -7.33 -0.44
C THR A 147 -9.50 -8.77 -0.52
N ASP A 148 -10.03 -9.55 -1.48
CA ASP A 148 -9.64 -10.94 -1.69
C ASP A 148 -8.18 -11.06 -2.13
N SER A 149 -7.73 -10.17 -3.02
CA SER A 149 -6.32 -10.10 -3.44
C SER A 149 -5.39 -9.81 -2.26
N LEU A 150 -5.76 -8.87 -1.37
CA LEU A 150 -4.97 -8.55 -0.19
C LEU A 150 -4.84 -9.77 0.74
N TYR A 151 -5.95 -10.45 1.04
CA TYR A 151 -5.91 -11.64 1.90
C TYR A 151 -5.12 -12.78 1.29
N PHE A 152 -5.25 -13.01 -0.02
CA PHE A 152 -4.45 -14.00 -0.72
C PHE A 152 -2.95 -13.69 -0.62
N PHE A 153 -2.53 -12.45 -0.89
CA PHE A 153 -1.14 -12.05 -0.76
C PHE A 153 -0.60 -12.19 0.67
N MET A 154 -1.41 -11.83 1.67
CA MET A 154 -1.05 -12.02 3.09
C MET A 154 -0.88 -13.50 3.42
N GLY A 155 -1.79 -14.36 2.94
CA GLY A 155 -1.72 -15.81 3.14
C GLY A 155 -0.47 -16.41 2.51
N LEU A 156 -0.15 -16.04 1.26
CA LEU A 156 1.07 -16.50 0.59
C LEU A 156 2.34 -16.05 1.34
N LYS A 157 2.41 -14.78 1.73
CA LYS A 157 3.57 -14.23 2.45
C LYS A 157 3.74 -14.91 3.81
N LEU A 158 2.66 -15.19 4.53
CA LEU A 158 2.69 -15.90 5.80
C LEU A 158 3.22 -17.33 5.61
N LYS A 159 2.68 -18.08 4.63
CA LYS A 159 3.15 -19.43 4.30
C LYS A 159 4.64 -19.45 3.96
N ALA A 160 5.10 -18.54 3.11
CA ALA A 160 6.51 -18.41 2.75
C ALA A 160 7.39 -18.12 3.97
N GLY A 161 6.98 -17.17 4.82
CA GLY A 161 7.73 -16.80 6.02
C GLY A 161 7.82 -17.92 7.05
N LEU A 162 6.74 -18.69 7.25
CA LEU A 162 6.76 -19.87 8.13
C LEU A 162 7.71 -20.95 7.61
N ALA A 163 7.67 -21.22 6.31
CA ALA A 163 8.60 -22.18 5.69
C ALA A 163 10.07 -21.73 5.81
N GLU A 164 10.36 -20.43 5.72
CA GLU A 164 11.71 -19.90 5.96
C GLU A 164 12.15 -20.03 7.42
N LEU A 165 11.25 -19.75 8.37
CA LEU A 165 11.49 -19.91 9.81
C LEU A 165 11.86 -21.36 10.15
N ASP A 166 11.17 -22.34 9.57
CA ASP A 166 11.46 -23.77 9.78
C ASP A 166 12.86 -24.17 9.30
N THR A 167 13.46 -23.39 8.38
CA THR A 167 14.84 -23.59 7.93
C THR A 167 15.90 -22.88 8.77
N GLY A 168 15.51 -22.12 9.80
CA GLY A 168 16.41 -21.32 10.62
C GLY A 168 17.07 -20.15 9.88
N ARG A 169 16.58 -19.81 8.67
CA ARG A 169 17.07 -18.68 7.86
C ARG A 169 16.31 -17.41 8.19
N ALA A 170 16.86 -16.27 7.77
CA ALA A 170 16.16 -15.00 7.87
C ALA A 170 14.87 -15.04 7.04
N VAL A 171 13.78 -14.54 7.62
CA VAL A 171 12.48 -14.41 6.93
C VAL A 171 12.57 -13.27 5.93
N THR A 172 12.56 -13.62 4.65
CA THR A 172 12.55 -12.66 3.55
C THR A 172 11.12 -12.42 3.04
N GLY A 173 10.23 -13.41 3.20
CA GLY A 173 8.90 -13.42 2.62
C GLY A 173 8.90 -13.44 1.09
N ALA A 174 10.00 -13.86 0.47
CA ALA A 174 10.09 -14.08 -0.96
C ALA A 174 9.33 -15.35 -1.34
N ILE A 175 8.62 -15.30 -2.46
CA ILE A 175 7.82 -16.42 -2.94
C ILE A 175 8.54 -17.10 -4.09
N ASP A 176 8.83 -18.37 -3.87
CA ASP A 176 9.30 -19.27 -4.91
C ASP A 176 8.10 -19.76 -5.74
N VAL A 177 7.90 -19.16 -6.91
CA VAL A 177 6.73 -19.39 -7.75
C VAL A 177 6.67 -20.84 -8.27
N GLU A 178 7.80 -21.51 -8.42
CA GLU A 178 7.86 -22.90 -8.90
C GLU A 178 7.31 -23.89 -7.87
N LYS A 179 7.40 -23.55 -6.57
CA LYS A 179 6.89 -24.37 -5.48
C LYS A 179 5.40 -24.18 -5.21
N LEU A 180 4.77 -23.21 -5.86
CA LEU A 180 3.32 -23.01 -5.76
C LEU A 180 2.58 -24.14 -6.48
N SER A 181 1.38 -24.47 -5.98
CA SER A 181 0.47 -25.32 -6.73
C SER A 181 0.01 -24.62 -8.02
N SER A 182 -0.51 -25.37 -9.00
CA SER A 182 -1.09 -24.75 -10.21
C SER A 182 -2.21 -23.77 -9.85
N LEU A 183 -3.07 -24.14 -8.90
CA LEU A 183 -4.15 -23.30 -8.39
C LEU A 183 -3.62 -22.00 -7.76
N ASP A 184 -2.59 -22.08 -6.91
CA ASP A 184 -1.99 -20.88 -6.30
C ASP A 184 -1.32 -19.98 -7.34
N ARG A 185 -0.72 -20.55 -8.40
CA ARG A 185 -0.13 -19.76 -9.50
C ARG A 185 -1.20 -19.03 -10.31
N ASP A 186 -2.31 -19.68 -10.61
CA ASP A 186 -3.43 -19.07 -11.33
C ASP A 186 -4.06 -17.96 -10.48
N LEU A 187 -4.30 -18.21 -9.20
CA LEU A 187 -4.84 -17.20 -8.29
C LEU A 187 -3.86 -16.02 -8.07
N LEU A 188 -2.55 -16.28 -8.01
CA LEU A 188 -1.52 -15.24 -7.98
C LEU A 188 -1.53 -14.37 -9.24
N LYS A 189 -1.71 -15.00 -10.41
CA LYS A 189 -1.83 -14.28 -11.68
C LYS A 189 -3.05 -13.36 -11.67
N ASP A 190 -4.20 -13.86 -11.23
CA ASP A 190 -5.46 -13.13 -11.22
C ASP A 190 -5.43 -11.95 -10.24
N THR A 191 -4.94 -12.17 -9.02
CA THR A 191 -4.80 -11.14 -7.99
C THR A 191 -3.78 -10.05 -8.37
N LEU A 192 -2.67 -10.39 -9.03
CA LEU A 192 -1.77 -9.38 -9.61
C LEU A 192 -2.42 -8.65 -10.81
N GLY A 193 -3.30 -9.32 -11.54
CA GLY A 193 -4.17 -8.72 -12.54
C GLY A 193 -5.10 -7.66 -11.96
N VAL A 194 -5.70 -7.91 -10.79
CA VAL A 194 -6.49 -6.93 -10.03
C VAL A 194 -5.65 -5.70 -9.70
N VAL A 195 -4.45 -5.90 -9.13
CA VAL A 195 -3.53 -4.80 -8.79
C VAL A 195 -3.19 -3.97 -10.03
N LYS A 196 -2.94 -4.61 -11.17
CA LYS A 196 -2.68 -3.90 -12.44
C LYS A 196 -3.86 -3.02 -12.87
N ARG A 197 -5.10 -3.54 -12.81
CA ARG A 197 -6.32 -2.76 -13.11
C ARG A 197 -6.48 -1.60 -12.14
N PHE A 198 -6.24 -1.83 -10.86
CA PHE A 198 -6.34 -0.82 -9.82
C PHE A 198 -5.31 0.30 -10.01
N LYS A 199 -4.05 -0.04 -10.31
CA LYS A 199 -3.02 0.96 -10.67
C LYS A 199 -3.47 1.82 -11.86
N ALA A 200 -4.06 1.22 -12.90
CA ALA A 200 -4.56 1.98 -14.05
C ALA A 200 -5.66 2.98 -13.65
N LEU A 201 -6.61 2.55 -12.80
CA LEU A 201 -7.64 3.44 -12.24
C LEU A 201 -7.02 4.60 -11.46
N LEU A 202 -6.03 4.32 -10.60
CA LEU A 202 -5.36 5.36 -9.82
C LEU A 202 -4.62 6.36 -10.70
N ARG A 203 -3.91 5.89 -11.74
CA ARG A 203 -3.22 6.77 -12.67
C ARG A 203 -4.17 7.72 -13.39
N GLN A 204 -5.33 7.22 -13.83
CA GLN A 204 -6.35 8.06 -14.43
C GLN A 204 -6.88 9.09 -13.42
N ARG A 205 -7.16 8.67 -12.19
CA ARG A 205 -7.79 9.52 -11.17
C ARG A 205 -6.86 10.58 -10.59
N PHE A 206 -5.58 10.28 -10.49
CA PHE A 206 -4.55 11.16 -9.94
C PHE A 206 -3.66 11.78 -11.03
N HIS A 207 -4.09 11.73 -12.31
CA HIS A 207 -3.35 12.28 -13.45
C HIS A 207 -1.86 11.91 -13.46
N LEU A 208 -1.54 10.66 -13.11
CA LEU A 208 -0.17 10.18 -13.08
C LEU A 208 0.24 9.89 -14.52
N GLU A 209 1.24 10.60 -15.04
CA GLU A 209 1.80 10.29 -16.35
C GLU A 209 2.36 8.86 -16.34
N ALA A 210 2.15 8.13 -17.44
CA ALA A 210 2.78 6.82 -17.61
C ALA A 210 4.28 7.05 -17.80
N ALA A 211 5.08 6.65 -16.81
CA ALA A 211 6.54 6.56 -16.93
C ALA A 211 6.93 5.47 -17.95
#